data_AF-A0A819JP27-F1
#
_entry.id   AF-A0A819JP27-F1
#
_cell.length_a   1.000
_cell.length_b   1.000
_cell.length_c   1.000
_cell.angle_alpha   90.00
_cell.angle_beta   90.00
_cell.angle_gamma   90.00
#
_symmetry.space_group_name_H-M   'P 1'
#
loop_
_entity.id
_entity.type
_entity.pdbx_description
1 polymer ?
#
loop_
_entity_poly.entity_id
_entity_poly.type
_entity_poly.pdbx_seq_one_letter_code
_entity_poly.pdbx_strand_id
1 'polypeptide(L)'
;MASSTKKNLDLSKEQDLDSNKGTDANSFLTEEQRLSKQKPMIHQVSQKTIGKFSARINQMTSEQLDVELEKRQLSTSGDMDIRRIRLKHYYKYELTFPCKNPLTMIEQQFEYIAVVDFEATCEDQQDNYQNEIIEFPIVLINVQQQTIVDKFQSYCRPIINPILSKFCTDLTGIEQ
;
A
#
# COMPACT_ATOMS: atom_id res chain seq x y z
N MET A 1 -60.85 17.89 20.55
CA MET A 1 -60.73 17.12 21.80
C MET A 1 -60.35 15.69 21.46
N ALA A 2 -59.39 15.18 22.22
CA ALA A 2 -58.80 13.84 22.33
C ALA A 2 -59.32 12.63 21.50
N SER A 3 -58.31 11.84 21.11
CA SER A 3 -58.24 10.37 21.21
C SER A 3 -58.80 9.53 20.06
N SER A 4 -57.91 8.76 19.43
CA SER A 4 -58.25 7.56 18.67
C SER A 4 -57.42 6.39 19.20
N THR A 5 -58.17 5.47 19.81
CA THR A 5 -57.78 4.20 20.41
C THR A 5 -57.54 3.14 19.34
N LYS A 6 -56.45 2.35 19.46
CA LYS A 6 -56.42 0.95 18.99
C LYS A 6 -55.78 0.10 20.09
N LYS A 7 -56.56 -0.84 20.64
CA LYS A 7 -56.09 -1.96 21.46
C LYS A 7 -56.57 -3.26 20.83
N ASN A 8 -55.66 -4.23 20.91
CA ASN A 8 -55.69 -5.60 20.42
C ASN A 8 -56.83 -6.46 20.99
N LEU A 9 -57.15 -7.50 20.21
CA LEU A 9 -57.82 -8.76 20.56
C LEU A 9 -56.97 -9.84 19.85
N ASP A 10 -56.06 -10.58 20.49
CA ASP A 10 -56.11 -11.55 21.59
C ASP A 10 -56.48 -12.97 21.16
N LEU A 11 -55.82 -13.92 21.85
CA LEU A 11 -56.03 -15.37 21.96
C LEU A 11 -55.56 -16.24 20.79
N SER A 12 -54.88 -17.38 20.95
CA SER A 12 -54.38 -18.21 22.07
C SER A 12 -53.77 -19.48 21.38
N LYS A 13 -52.74 -20.21 21.84
CA LYS A 13 -52.67 -21.12 23.00
C LYS A 13 -51.29 -21.82 23.08
N GLU A 14 -50.82 -22.01 24.32
CA GLU A 14 -50.21 -23.20 24.98
C GLU A 14 -48.86 -23.79 24.46
N GLN A 15 -47.78 -23.73 25.26
CA GLN A 15 -47.22 -24.76 26.20
C GLN A 15 -46.66 -26.02 25.49
N ASP A 16 -45.51 -26.63 25.79
CA ASP A 16 -44.37 -26.43 26.70
C ASP A 16 -43.25 -27.43 26.28
N LEU A 17 -41.99 -27.12 26.62
CA LEU A 17 -40.87 -28.03 26.97
C LEU A 17 -40.18 -29.00 25.95
N ASP A 18 -38.91 -28.68 25.70
CA ASP A 18 -37.68 -29.49 25.96
C ASP A 18 -36.74 -29.94 24.81
N SER A 19 -35.46 -29.56 25.02
CA SER A 19 -34.15 -30.13 24.61
C SER A 19 -33.83 -30.72 23.21
N ASN A 20 -32.91 -30.02 22.52
CA ASN A 20 -31.57 -30.47 22.08
C ASN A 20 -31.42 -31.56 20.99
N LYS A 21 -30.97 -31.17 19.77
CA LYS A 21 -29.71 -31.61 19.09
C LYS A 21 -29.71 -31.19 17.61
N GLY A 22 -28.60 -30.62 17.15
CA GLY A 22 -28.46 -29.99 15.83
C GLY A 22 -28.12 -30.95 14.68
N THR A 23 -28.02 -30.37 13.47
CA THR A 23 -27.14 -30.75 12.35
C THR A 23 -27.27 -29.71 11.21
N ASP A 24 -26.12 -29.15 10.83
CA ASP A 24 -25.67 -28.86 9.46
C ASP A 24 -26.41 -27.84 8.57
N ALA A 25 -26.16 -26.55 8.84
CA ALA A 25 -26.33 -25.47 7.87
C ALA A 25 -25.13 -25.38 6.88
N ASN A 26 -24.82 -26.47 6.18
CA ASN A 26 -23.73 -26.47 5.19
C ASN A 26 -24.04 -27.21 3.88
N SER A 27 -25.27 -27.06 3.41
CA SER A 27 -25.64 -27.15 2.00
C SER A 27 -26.26 -25.78 1.69
N PHE A 28 -25.69 -24.88 0.90
CA PHE A 28 -25.16 -24.98 -0.44
C PHE A 28 -24.12 -23.86 -0.59
N LEU A 29 -22.86 -24.22 -0.86
CA LEU A 29 -21.86 -23.26 -1.36
C LEU A 29 -21.50 -23.71 -2.78
N THR A 30 -21.59 -22.80 -3.75
CA THR A 30 -21.19 -23.05 -5.13
C THR A 30 -19.69 -23.36 -5.22
N GLU A 31 -19.25 -24.12 -6.23
CA GLU A 31 -17.83 -24.49 -6.39
C GLU A 31 -16.90 -23.25 -6.43
N GLU A 32 -17.38 -22.13 -6.97
CA GLU A 32 -16.69 -20.84 -6.96
C GLU A 32 -16.38 -20.31 -5.53
N GLN A 33 -17.27 -20.57 -4.57
CA GLN A 33 -17.10 -20.16 -3.18
C GLN A 33 -16.21 -21.11 -2.37
N ARG A 34 -15.94 -22.32 -2.87
CA ARG A 34 -14.91 -23.22 -2.31
C ARG A 34 -13.52 -22.83 -2.80
N LEU A 35 -13.40 -22.38 -4.05
CA LEU A 35 -12.12 -21.92 -4.62
C LEU A 35 -11.61 -20.64 -3.94
N SER A 36 -12.50 -19.75 -3.49
CA SER A 36 -12.12 -18.49 -2.81
C SER A 36 -11.73 -18.67 -1.33
N LYS A 37 -12.05 -19.81 -0.70
CA LYS A 37 -11.74 -20.09 0.71
C LYS A 37 -10.48 -20.92 0.93
N GLN A 38 -9.88 -21.47 -0.13
CA GLN A 38 -8.55 -22.05 -0.04
C GLN A 38 -7.51 -20.95 -0.27
N LYS A 39 -6.93 -20.46 0.83
CA LYS A 39 -5.69 -19.68 0.76
C LYS A 39 -4.66 -20.56 0.03
N PRO A 40 -4.09 -20.12 -1.11
CA PRO A 40 -3.23 -20.98 -1.89
C PRO A 40 -2.04 -21.43 -1.03
N MET A 41 -1.75 -22.73 -1.07
CA MET A 41 -0.77 -23.42 -0.21
C MET A 41 0.66 -22.83 -0.28
N ILE A 42 0.92 -22.02 -1.30
CA ILE A 42 2.15 -21.27 -1.54
C ILE A 42 2.40 -20.20 -0.46
N HIS A 43 1.34 -19.65 0.16
CA HIS A 43 1.45 -18.49 1.07
C HIS A 43 1.91 -18.83 2.50
N GLN A 44 1.77 -20.07 2.96
CA GLN A 44 2.18 -20.47 4.33
C GLN A 44 3.64 -20.93 4.43
N VAL A 45 4.22 -21.47 3.35
CA VAL A 45 5.62 -21.95 3.32
C VAL A 45 6.60 -20.77 3.29
N SER A 46 6.24 -19.65 2.65
CA SER A 46 7.13 -18.48 2.53
C SER A 46 7.27 -17.72 3.85
N GLN A 47 6.22 -17.54 4.65
CA GLN A 47 6.25 -16.67 5.84
C GLN A 47 7.19 -17.17 6.96
N LYS A 48 7.18 -18.48 7.26
CA LYS A 48 8.11 -19.07 8.26
C LYS A 48 9.57 -18.95 7.81
N THR A 49 9.81 -19.09 6.52
CA THR A 49 11.15 -19.00 5.92
C THR A 49 11.63 -17.55 5.91
N ILE A 50 10.79 -16.60 5.50
CA ILE A 50 11.05 -15.16 5.55
C ILE A 50 11.37 -14.69 6.97
N GLY A 51 10.68 -15.22 7.98
CA GLY A 51 10.97 -14.94 9.39
C GLY A 51 12.38 -15.37 9.81
N LYS A 52 12.82 -16.57 9.40
CA LYS A 52 14.19 -17.07 9.65
C LYS A 52 15.25 -16.19 8.98
N PHE A 53 15.04 -15.81 7.72
CA PHE A 53 15.95 -14.90 7.02
C PHE A 53 16.00 -13.53 7.69
N SER A 54 14.86 -12.98 8.07
CA SER A 54 14.79 -11.69 8.76
C SER A 54 15.54 -11.71 10.10
N ALA A 55 15.42 -12.79 10.87
CA ALA A 55 16.15 -12.98 12.11
C ALA A 55 17.66 -13.10 11.87
N ARG A 56 18.09 -13.87 10.87
CA ARG A 56 19.51 -13.98 10.49
C ARG A 56 20.09 -12.63 10.06
N ILE A 57 19.38 -11.89 9.21
CA ILE A 57 19.83 -10.59 8.69
C ILE A 57 19.99 -9.58 9.83
N ASN A 58 19.13 -9.61 10.85
CA ASN A 58 19.26 -8.76 12.03
C ASN A 58 20.54 -9.01 12.85
N GLN A 59 21.16 -10.18 12.70
CA GLN A 59 22.36 -10.58 13.43
C GLN A 59 23.65 -10.45 12.58
N MET A 60 23.54 -10.01 11.32
CA MET A 60 24.70 -9.85 10.44
C MET A 60 25.54 -8.63 10.82
N THR A 61 26.87 -8.77 10.72
CA THR A 61 27.79 -7.63 10.81
C THR A 61 27.73 -6.76 9.56
N SER A 62 28.37 -5.59 9.60
CA SER A 62 28.46 -4.69 8.44
C SER A 62 29.10 -5.39 7.24
N GLU A 63 30.23 -6.06 7.47
CA GLU A 63 30.97 -6.75 6.42
C GLU A 63 30.15 -7.89 5.82
N GLN A 64 29.41 -8.62 6.65
CA GLN A 64 28.54 -9.71 6.18
C GLN A 64 27.37 -9.19 5.34
N LEU A 65 26.80 -8.03 5.68
CA LEU A 65 25.76 -7.39 4.88
C LEU A 65 26.32 -6.94 3.52
N ASP A 66 27.51 -6.34 3.50
CA ASP A 66 28.13 -5.88 2.25
C ASP A 66 28.41 -7.03 1.30
N VAL A 67 29.04 -8.11 1.80
CA VAL A 67 29.29 -9.32 1.02
C VAL A 67 27.99 -9.89 0.43
N GLU A 68 26.90 -9.94 1.21
CA GLU A 68 25.65 -10.49 0.71
C GLU A 68 24.88 -9.55 -0.23
N LEU A 69 25.03 -8.24 -0.09
CA LEU A 69 24.47 -7.26 -1.01
C LEU A 69 25.23 -7.27 -2.35
N GLU A 70 26.55 -7.24 -2.32
CA GLU A 70 27.42 -7.29 -3.51
C GLU A 70 27.20 -8.56 -4.32
N LYS A 71 27.11 -9.71 -3.64
CA LYS A 71 26.82 -11.00 -4.28
C LYS A 71 25.52 -11.00 -5.10
N ARG A 72 24.58 -10.11 -4.75
CA ARG A 72 23.26 -9.97 -5.39
C ARG A 72 23.15 -8.70 -6.23
N GLN A 73 24.27 -8.02 -6.48
CA GLN A 73 24.31 -6.77 -7.26
C GLN A 73 23.40 -5.68 -6.66
N LEU A 74 23.24 -5.67 -5.33
CA LEU A 74 22.51 -4.65 -4.60
C LEU A 74 23.48 -3.60 -4.05
N SER A 75 23.03 -2.34 -3.98
CA SER A 75 23.83 -1.27 -3.38
C SER A 75 24.18 -1.55 -1.92
N THR A 76 25.44 -1.33 -1.55
CA THR A 76 25.97 -1.34 -0.18
C THR A 76 25.88 0.04 0.50
N SER A 77 25.33 1.04 -0.18
CA SER A 77 25.23 2.40 0.36
C SER A 77 24.16 2.52 1.45
N GLY A 78 24.39 3.47 2.36
CA GLY A 78 23.52 3.77 3.49
C GLY A 78 23.92 3.06 4.78
N ASP A 79 23.31 3.48 5.88
CA ASP A 79 23.56 2.89 7.19
C ASP A 79 23.12 1.41 7.26
N MET A 80 23.59 0.69 8.29
CA MET A 80 23.30 -0.71 8.59
C MET A 80 21.81 -1.06 8.49
N ASP A 81 20.93 -0.17 8.95
CA ASP A 81 19.48 -0.38 8.90
C ASP A 81 18.96 -0.39 7.46
N ILE A 82 19.44 0.52 6.62
CA ILE A 82 19.08 0.59 5.21
C ILE A 82 19.58 -0.66 4.47
N ARG A 83 20.81 -1.10 4.74
CA ARG A 83 21.36 -2.34 4.20
C ARG A 83 20.55 -3.57 4.62
N ARG A 84 20.15 -3.66 5.90
CA ARG A 84 19.27 -4.73 6.40
C ARG A 84 17.90 -4.70 5.75
N ILE A 85 17.28 -3.53 5.62
CA ILE A 85 15.98 -3.36 4.94
C ILE A 85 16.09 -3.84 3.50
N ARG A 86 17.13 -3.39 2.78
CA ARG A 86 17.39 -3.77 1.39
C ARG A 86 17.52 -5.28 1.23
N LEU A 87 18.33 -5.93 2.07
CA LEU A 87 18.53 -7.38 2.00
C LEU A 87 17.28 -8.17 2.43
N LYS A 88 16.56 -7.72 3.47
CA LYS A 88 15.28 -8.34 3.87
C LYS A 88 14.23 -8.23 2.78
N HIS A 89 14.15 -7.08 2.12
CA HIS A 89 13.23 -6.85 1.02
C HIS A 89 13.56 -7.78 -0.14
N TYR A 90 14.83 -7.89 -0.54
CA TYR A 90 15.27 -8.84 -1.57
C TYR A 90 14.79 -10.27 -1.28
N TYR A 91 15.09 -10.83 -0.09
CA TYR A 91 14.65 -12.19 0.24
C TYR A 91 13.14 -12.33 0.38
N LYS A 92 12.45 -11.29 0.86
CA LYS A 92 10.99 -11.27 0.89
C LYS A 92 10.44 -11.37 -0.53
N TYR A 93 11.01 -10.65 -1.49
CA TYR A 93 10.59 -10.73 -2.89
C TYR A 93 10.90 -12.09 -3.51
N GLU A 94 12.14 -12.57 -3.40
CA GLU A 94 12.56 -13.88 -3.93
C GLU A 94 11.70 -15.04 -3.39
N LEU A 95 11.40 -15.04 -2.09
CA LEU A 95 10.65 -16.14 -1.46
C LEU A 95 9.13 -16.00 -1.61
N THR A 96 8.61 -14.79 -1.81
CA THR A 96 7.19 -14.57 -2.06
C THR A 96 6.86 -14.75 -3.54
N PHE A 97 7.84 -14.51 -4.42
CA PHE A 97 7.70 -14.59 -5.86
C PHE A 97 8.85 -15.42 -6.47
N PRO A 98 8.93 -16.74 -6.19
CA PRO A 98 10.05 -17.60 -6.60
C PRO A 98 10.12 -17.89 -8.10
N CYS A 99 9.14 -17.41 -8.90
CA CYS A 99 9.22 -17.43 -10.36
C CYS A 99 10.06 -16.24 -10.81
N LYS A 100 11.00 -16.47 -11.74
CA LYS A 100 11.72 -15.38 -12.43
C LYS A 100 10.69 -14.39 -12.98
N ASN A 101 10.77 -13.15 -12.49
CA ASN A 101 9.79 -12.05 -12.57
C ASN A 101 8.51 -12.23 -11.72
N PRO A 102 8.38 -11.51 -10.59
CA PRO A 102 7.12 -11.30 -9.87
C PRO A 102 6.00 -10.71 -10.76
N LEU A 103 6.36 -10.18 -11.93
CA LEU A 103 5.45 -9.65 -12.93
C LEU A 103 4.68 -10.72 -13.72
N THR A 104 4.85 -12.03 -13.47
CA THR A 104 4.12 -13.05 -14.25
C THR A 104 2.86 -13.59 -13.56
N MET A 105 2.48 -13.09 -12.38
CA MET A 105 1.20 -13.46 -11.75
C MET A 105 0.22 -12.28 -11.65
N ILE A 106 0.73 -11.06 -11.76
CA ILE A 106 0.01 -9.89 -12.25
C ILE A 106 0.99 -9.30 -13.27
N GLU A 107 0.72 -9.49 -14.56
CA GLU A 107 1.46 -8.75 -15.61
C GLU A 107 1.49 -7.29 -15.19
N GLN A 108 2.69 -6.72 -15.06
CA GLN A 108 2.79 -5.29 -14.84
C GLN A 108 2.14 -4.64 -16.06
N GLN A 109 0.95 -4.07 -15.87
CA GLN A 109 0.06 -3.71 -16.97
C GLN A 109 0.48 -2.42 -17.68
N PHE A 110 1.41 -1.66 -17.11
CA PHE A 110 1.75 -0.31 -17.59
C PHE A 110 3.15 -0.27 -18.16
N GLU A 111 3.27 -0.13 -19.47
CA GLU A 111 4.57 0.06 -20.14
C GLU A 111 5.35 1.27 -19.61
N TYR A 112 4.62 2.29 -19.14
CA TYR A 112 5.16 3.51 -18.57
C TYR A 112 4.52 3.88 -17.23
N ILE A 113 5.30 4.51 -16.37
CA ILE A 113 4.84 5.16 -15.14
C ILE A 113 5.16 6.66 -15.24
N ALA A 114 4.16 7.51 -15.06
CA ALA A 114 4.35 8.95 -14.89
C ALA A 114 4.37 9.28 -13.40
N VAL A 115 5.52 9.75 -12.90
CA VAL A 115 5.69 10.21 -11.53
C VAL A 115 5.46 11.71 -11.51
N VAL A 116 4.56 12.17 -10.64
CA VAL A 116 4.18 13.57 -10.48
C VAL A 116 4.40 13.97 -9.02
N ASP A 117 5.01 15.12 -8.81
CA ASP A 117 5.30 15.67 -7.48
C ASP A 117 5.03 17.18 -7.49
N PHE A 118 3.86 17.60 -7.00
CA PHE A 118 3.46 19.01 -7.10
C PHE A 118 4.07 19.83 -5.97
N GLU A 119 4.60 21.01 -6.33
CA GLU A 119 4.79 22.08 -5.35
C GLU A 119 3.56 22.99 -5.32
N ALA A 120 3.22 23.50 -4.14
CA ALA A 120 2.07 24.35 -3.93
C ALA A 120 2.39 25.58 -3.08
N THR A 121 1.60 26.64 -3.24
CA THR A 121 1.63 27.77 -2.29
C THR A 121 1.36 27.27 -0.88
N CYS A 122 2.06 27.84 0.10
CA CYS A 122 1.90 27.49 1.51
C CYS A 122 2.25 28.68 2.42
N GLU A 123 1.83 28.62 3.67
CA GLU A 123 2.12 29.63 4.71
C GLU A 123 2.35 28.93 6.05
N ASP A 124 3.21 29.50 6.90
CA ASP A 124 3.45 28.93 8.22
C ASP A 124 2.25 29.16 9.15
N GLN A 125 1.91 28.16 9.97
CA GLN A 125 0.90 28.25 11.04
C GLN A 125 -0.52 28.66 10.60
N GLN A 126 -0.96 28.30 9.38
CA GLN A 126 -2.31 28.55 8.91
C GLN A 126 -3.04 27.27 8.45
N ASP A 127 -3.83 26.67 9.34
CA ASP A 127 -4.53 25.40 9.12
C ASP A 127 -5.53 25.40 7.94
N ASN A 128 -6.00 26.59 7.51
CA ASN A 128 -6.98 26.76 6.43
C ASN A 128 -6.42 27.54 5.23
N TYR A 129 -5.12 27.46 5.00
CA TYR A 129 -4.52 28.09 3.82
C TYR A 129 -4.97 27.40 2.53
N GLN A 130 -5.36 28.19 1.52
CA GLN A 130 -5.78 27.67 0.21
C GLN A 130 -4.54 27.46 -0.69
N ASN A 131 -3.99 26.25 -0.64
CA ASN A 131 -2.86 25.84 -1.48
C ASN A 131 -3.25 25.81 -2.97
N GLU A 132 -2.40 26.39 -3.80
CA GLU A 132 -2.49 26.36 -5.27
C GLU A 132 -1.22 25.75 -5.84
N ILE A 133 -1.32 24.92 -6.87
CA ILE A 133 -0.13 24.33 -7.53
C ILE A 133 0.70 25.46 -8.14
N ILE A 134 2.00 25.48 -7.83
CA ILE A 134 2.98 26.44 -8.37
C ILE A 134 4.08 25.78 -9.21
N GLU A 135 4.23 24.45 -9.10
CA GLU A 135 5.09 23.67 -9.99
C GLU A 135 4.41 22.35 -10.38
N PHE A 136 4.55 21.96 -11.64
CA PHE A 136 4.05 20.71 -12.19
C PHE A 136 5.16 19.92 -12.90
N PRO A 137 6.02 19.22 -12.15
CA PRO A 137 6.99 18.30 -12.73
C PRO A 137 6.37 16.91 -12.98
N ILE A 138 6.80 16.28 -14.07
CA ILE A 138 6.46 14.90 -14.44
C ILE A 138 7.73 14.20 -14.91
N VAL A 139 7.97 12.99 -14.40
CA VAL A 139 9.01 12.08 -14.91
C VAL A 139 8.37 10.83 -15.47
N LEU A 140 8.60 10.56 -16.75
CA LEU A 140 8.10 9.36 -17.43
C LEU A 140 9.15 8.26 -17.37
N ILE A 141 8.78 7.11 -16.81
CA ILE A 141 9.66 5.95 -16.62
C ILE A 141 9.16 4.80 -17.49
N ASN A 142 10.04 4.24 -18.32
CA ASN A 142 9.76 2.97 -18.99
C ASN A 142 10.01 1.81 -18.01
N VAL A 143 8.98 1.00 -17.75
CA VAL A 143 9.04 -0.02 -16.70
C VAL A 143 9.95 -1.19 -17.07
N GLN A 144 9.96 -1.57 -18.35
CA GLN A 144 10.77 -2.67 -18.84
C GLN A 144 12.27 -2.34 -18.80
N GLN A 145 12.64 -1.14 -19.26
CA GLN A 145 14.03 -0.67 -19.32
C GLN A 145 14.51 -0.10 -17.98
N GLN A 146 13.58 0.25 -17.07
CA GLN A 146 13.87 0.93 -15.81
C GLN A 146 14.61 2.24 -16.00
N THR A 147 14.30 2.95 -17.08
CA THR A 147 14.93 4.21 -17.47
C THR A 147 13.92 5.34 -17.51
N ILE A 148 14.38 6.55 -17.18
CA ILE A 148 13.63 7.76 -17.46
C ILE A 148 13.68 7.99 -18.97
N VAL A 149 12.51 8.10 -19.60
CA VAL A 149 12.40 8.32 -21.04
C VAL A 149 12.03 9.77 -21.38
N ASP A 150 11.37 10.47 -20.45
CA ASP A 150 11.00 11.87 -20.66
C ASP A 150 10.83 12.61 -19.33
N LYS A 151 10.92 13.94 -19.39
CA LYS A 151 10.69 14.85 -18.26
C LYS A 151 9.93 16.07 -18.74
N PHE A 152 8.91 16.46 -18.00
CA PHE A 152 8.19 17.71 -18.17
C PHE A 152 8.27 18.51 -16.88
N GLN A 153 8.41 19.82 -16.99
CA GLN A 153 8.40 20.73 -15.85
C GLN A 153 7.83 22.07 -16.30
N SER A 154 6.85 22.57 -15.55
CA SER A 154 6.26 23.87 -15.77
C SER A 154 5.90 24.52 -14.44
N TYR A 155 6.13 25.82 -14.35
CA TYR A 155 5.60 26.63 -13.26
C TYR A 155 4.14 27.02 -13.55
N CYS A 156 3.38 27.17 -12.49
CA CYS A 156 1.97 27.55 -12.50
C CYS A 156 1.82 28.88 -11.78
N ARG A 157 1.09 29.84 -12.36
CA ARG A 157 0.84 31.13 -11.73
C ARG A 157 -0.40 31.04 -10.82
N PRO A 158 -0.27 31.17 -9.48
CA PRO A 158 -1.42 31.17 -8.59
C PRO A 158 -2.31 32.40 -8.80
N ILE A 159 -3.61 32.25 -8.57
CA ILE A 159 -4.62 33.29 -8.79
C ILE A 159 -5.22 33.76 -7.45
N ILE A 160 -5.42 32.85 -6.49
CA ILE A 160 -6.00 33.17 -5.18
C ILE A 160 -4.94 33.85 -4.30
N ASN A 161 -3.75 33.26 -4.22
CA ASN A 161 -2.60 33.77 -3.46
C ASN A 161 -1.44 34.04 -4.44
N PRO A 162 -1.51 35.11 -5.26
CA PRO A 162 -0.54 35.37 -6.33
C PRO A 162 0.86 35.76 -5.82
N ILE A 163 0.96 36.15 -4.55
CA ILE A 163 2.22 36.50 -3.90
C ILE A 163 2.65 35.33 -3.01
N LEU A 164 3.80 34.73 -3.31
CA LEU A 164 4.37 33.64 -2.53
C LEU A 164 4.84 34.15 -1.17
N SER A 165 4.52 33.40 -0.11
CA SER A 165 5.04 33.70 1.22
C SER A 165 6.54 33.44 1.27
N LYS A 166 7.25 34.10 2.18
CA LYS A 166 8.68 33.83 2.39
C LYS A 166 8.93 32.38 2.81
N PHE A 167 8.02 31.81 3.60
CA PHE A 167 8.08 30.41 4.00
C PHE A 167 8.02 29.49 2.77
N CYS A 168 7.10 29.75 1.84
CA CYS A 168 6.95 28.98 0.60
C CYS A 168 8.18 29.10 -0.29
N THR A 169 8.71 30.31 -0.49
CA THR A 169 9.93 30.51 -1.30
C THR A 169 11.15 29.84 -0.67
N ASP A 170 11.29 29.90 0.66
CA ASP A 170 12.42 29.26 1.38
C ASP A 170 12.33 27.72 1.37
N LEU A 171 11.10 27.17 1.38
CA LEU A 171 10.87 25.72 1.38
C LEU A 171 11.02 25.10 -0.02
N THR A 172 10.45 25.73 -1.04
CA THR A 172 10.38 25.19 -2.41
C THR A 172 11.54 25.69 -3.28
N GLY A 173 12.14 26.83 -2.95
CA GLY A 173 13.14 27.50 -3.77
C GLY A 173 12.58 28.25 -4.99
N ILE A 174 11.26 28.34 -5.13
CA ILE A 174 10.59 29.06 -6.23
C ILE A 174 10.54 30.55 -5.91
N GLU A 175 11.02 31.38 -6.85
CA GLU A 175 10.98 32.84 -6.74
C GLU A 175 9.65 33.43 -7.25
N GLN A 176 9.38 34.68 -6.90
CA GLN A 176 8.14 35.40 -7.22
C GLN A 176 8.02 35.80 -8.70
#